data_AF-R7VGR7-F1
#
_entry.id   AF-R7VGR7-F1
#
_cell.length_a   1.000
_cell.length_b   1.000
_cell.length_c   1.000
_cell.angle_alpha   90.00
_cell.angle_beta   90.00
_cell.angle_gamma   90.00
#
_symmetry.space_group_name_H-M   'P 1'
#
loop_
_entity.id
_entity.type
_entity.pdbx_description
1 polymer ?
#
loop_
_entity_poly.entity_id
_entity_poly.type
_entity_poly.pdbx_seq_one_letter_code
_entity_poly.pdbx_strand_id
1 'polypeptide(L)'
;MVDFSIRVGNTSDVDEHAECAHYDGKAVKQGGDVTLDCSARGRFVSFRREGNYNTINMVTICEFIVIGHPLTTEADCPAGRTGTFCLDACEAGSFGVGCSEKCDENCKNDLCSADDGRCSEGCELWFVGDKCQDEL
;
A
#
# COMPACT_ATOMS: atom_id res chain seq x y z
N MET A 1 -1.54 -12.79 -24.65
CA MET A 1 -0.81 -11.69 -23.97
C MET A 1 0.68 -12.03 -23.92
N VAL A 2 1.57 -11.06 -24.14
CA VAL A 2 3.04 -11.20 -24.00
C VAL A 2 3.57 -10.04 -23.17
N ASP A 3 4.69 -10.24 -22.48
CA ASP A 3 5.52 -9.20 -21.85
C ASP A 3 4.77 -8.30 -20.85
N PHE A 4 4.77 -8.69 -19.58
CA PHE A 4 4.13 -7.91 -18.53
C PHE A 4 4.73 -8.16 -17.17
N SER A 5 4.54 -7.20 -16.27
CA SER A 5 4.98 -7.26 -14.90
C SER A 5 3.81 -7.15 -13.92
N ILE A 6 3.93 -7.89 -12.83
CA ILE A 6 3.18 -7.66 -11.60
C ILE A 6 4.09 -6.86 -10.67
N ARG A 7 3.57 -5.74 -10.19
CA ARG A 7 4.27 -4.82 -9.30
C ARG A 7 3.51 -4.67 -8.00
N VAL A 8 4.23 -4.33 -6.95
CA VAL A 8 3.71 -4.23 -5.59
C VAL A 8 4.17 -2.92 -4.96
N GLY A 9 3.27 -2.24 -4.26
CA GLY A 9 3.55 -0.99 -3.57
C GLY A 9 2.64 -0.78 -2.36
N ASN A 10 2.95 0.24 -1.57
CA ASN A 10 2.18 0.63 -0.38
C ASN A 10 1.33 1.87 -0.59
N THR A 11 1.56 2.60 -1.67
CA THR A 11 0.84 3.81 -2.04
C THR A 11 -0.15 3.52 -3.17
N SER A 12 -1.07 4.44 -3.45
CA SER A 12 -1.93 4.33 -4.63
C SER A 12 -1.23 4.76 -5.92
N ASP A 13 -0.02 5.29 -5.83
CA ASP A 13 0.76 5.72 -6.99
C ASP A 13 1.47 4.51 -7.63
N VAL A 14 0.93 4.08 -8.77
CA VAL A 14 1.42 2.91 -9.50
C VAL A 14 2.84 3.06 -10.04
N ASP A 15 3.34 4.30 -10.17
CA ASP A 15 4.72 4.53 -10.63
C ASP A 15 5.75 4.30 -9.50
N GLU A 16 5.33 4.38 -8.23
CA GLU A 16 6.15 4.04 -7.07
C GLU A 16 6.20 2.52 -6.80
N HIS A 17 5.35 1.74 -7.47
CA HIS A 17 5.30 0.30 -7.25
C HIS A 17 6.55 -0.40 -7.80
N ALA A 18 7.16 -1.24 -6.97
CA ALA A 18 8.32 -2.05 -7.34
C ALA A 18 7.89 -3.27 -8.15
N GLU A 19 8.62 -3.59 -9.21
CA GLU A 19 8.42 -4.82 -9.95
C GLU A 19 8.71 -6.03 -9.05
N CYS A 20 7.74 -6.95 -8.99
CA CYS A 20 7.86 -8.16 -8.17
C CYS A 20 8.01 -9.42 -9.02
N ALA A 21 7.25 -9.51 -10.11
CA ALA A 21 7.32 -10.63 -11.02
C ALA A 21 7.17 -10.12 -12.45
N HIS A 22 7.92 -10.71 -13.37
CA HIS A 22 7.93 -10.34 -14.78
C HIS A 22 7.70 -11.59 -15.64
N TYR A 23 6.88 -11.46 -16.66
CA TYR A 23 6.57 -12.52 -17.62
C TYR A 23 7.00 -12.10 -19.02
N ASP A 24 8.11 -12.66 -19.49
CA ASP A 24 8.65 -12.51 -20.85
C ASP A 24 8.44 -13.79 -21.70
N GLY A 25 7.55 -14.67 -21.25
CA GLY A 25 7.31 -15.98 -21.84
C GLY A 25 6.54 -15.98 -23.16
N LYS A 26 6.13 -17.18 -23.58
CA LYS A 26 5.31 -17.36 -24.79
C LYS A 26 3.96 -16.64 -24.65
N ALA A 27 3.37 -16.24 -25.77
CA ALA A 27 2.06 -15.61 -25.75
C ALA A 27 1.00 -16.49 -25.05
N VAL A 28 0.44 -15.99 -23.95
CA VAL A 28 -0.73 -16.60 -23.28
C VAL A 28 -1.89 -16.53 -24.25
N LYS A 29 -2.43 -17.71 -24.63
CA LYS A 29 -3.54 -17.83 -25.58
C LYS A 29 -4.87 -17.54 -24.88
N GLN A 30 -5.92 -17.29 -25.66
CA GLN A 30 -7.27 -17.11 -25.13
C GLN A 30 -7.70 -18.35 -24.32
N GLY A 31 -8.21 -18.13 -23.11
CA GLY A 31 -8.59 -19.20 -22.18
C GLY A 31 -7.42 -19.89 -21.47
N GLY A 32 -6.19 -19.46 -21.72
CA GLY A 32 -5.03 -19.87 -20.93
C GLY A 32 -4.81 -18.98 -19.71
N ASP A 33 -4.13 -19.53 -18.72
CA ASP A 33 -3.75 -18.87 -17.49
C ASP A 33 -2.22 -18.82 -17.34
N VAL A 34 -1.78 -17.94 -16.44
CA VAL A 34 -0.38 -17.81 -16.04
C VAL A 34 -0.36 -17.41 -14.57
N THR A 35 0.45 -18.14 -13.80
CA THR A 35 0.67 -17.87 -12.38
C THR A 35 2.09 -17.35 -12.21
N LEU A 36 2.22 -16.25 -11.48
CA LEU A 36 3.49 -15.64 -11.14
C LEU A 36 3.60 -15.54 -9.62
N ASP A 37 4.71 -16.04 -9.08
CA ASP A 37 5.00 -15.95 -7.66
C ASP A 37 5.68 -14.62 -7.36
N CYS A 38 5.21 -13.95 -6.31
CA CYS A 38 5.73 -12.67 -5.88
C CYS A 38 6.26 -12.78 -4.44
N SER A 39 7.55 -12.46 -4.24
CA SER A 39 8.18 -12.42 -2.91
C SER A 39 8.16 -11.03 -2.27
N ALA A 40 7.73 -10.00 -3.02
CA ALA A 40 7.55 -8.66 -2.48
C ALA A 40 6.24 -8.56 -1.69
N ARG A 41 6.23 -7.64 -0.72
CA ARG A 41 5.08 -7.35 0.12
C ARG A 41 4.61 -5.94 -0.14
N GLY A 42 3.31 -5.74 -0.12
CA GLY A 42 2.71 -4.42 -0.16
C GLY A 42 1.20 -4.47 -0.15
N ARG A 43 0.60 -3.30 -0.03
CA ARG A 43 -0.84 -3.12 0.07
C ARG A 43 -1.55 -3.22 -1.29
N PHE A 44 -0.91 -2.74 -2.34
CA PHE A 44 -1.47 -2.67 -3.67
C PHE A 44 -0.67 -3.55 -4.62
N VAL A 45 -1.40 -4.29 -5.45
CA VAL A 45 -0.84 -5.05 -6.57
C VAL A 45 -1.29 -4.35 -7.84
N SER A 46 -0.33 -3.97 -8.68
CA SER A 46 -0.60 -3.37 -9.98
C SER A 46 -0.04 -4.23 -11.07
N PHE A 47 -0.77 -4.28 -12.17
CA PHE A 47 -0.34 -4.93 -13.38
C PHE A 47 0.14 -3.88 -14.37
N ARG A 48 1.32 -4.10 -14.95
CA ARG A 48 1.90 -3.21 -15.96
C ARG A 48 2.28 -4.02 -17.18
N ARG A 49 1.81 -3.58 -18.35
CA ARG A 49 2.27 -4.15 -19.60
C ARG A 49 3.68 -3.62 -19.88
N GLU A 50 4.61 -4.52 -20.13
CA GLU A 50 5.98 -4.19 -20.49
C GLU A 50 6.15 -4.37 -22.02
N GLY A 51 7.09 -3.67 -22.63
CA GLY A 51 7.38 -3.79 -24.06
C GLY A 51 6.80 -2.71 -24.98
N ASN A 52 7.34 -2.66 -26.20
CA ASN A 52 7.20 -1.55 -27.16
C ASN A 52 6.37 -1.97 -28.40
N TYR A 53 5.20 -2.56 -28.17
CA TYR A 53 4.41 -3.15 -29.26
C TYR A 53 3.51 -2.11 -29.93
N ASN A 54 3.89 -1.69 -31.14
CA ASN A 54 3.07 -0.88 -32.06
C ASN A 54 1.83 -1.63 -32.59
N THR A 55 1.66 -2.91 -32.25
CA THR A 55 0.47 -3.69 -32.56
C THR A 55 -0.54 -3.54 -31.42
N ILE A 56 -1.72 -3.01 -31.73
CA ILE A 56 -2.84 -2.84 -30.79
C ILE A 56 -3.40 -4.23 -30.45
N ASN A 57 -2.67 -4.99 -29.64
CA ASN A 57 -3.21 -6.14 -28.95
C ASN A 57 -3.85 -5.58 -27.67
N MET A 58 -5.13 -5.18 -27.77
CA MET A 58 -5.93 -4.95 -26.57
C MET A 58 -5.84 -6.21 -25.72
N VAL A 59 -5.24 -6.09 -24.54
CA VAL A 59 -5.14 -7.18 -23.58
C VAL A 59 -6.45 -7.19 -22.81
N THR A 60 -7.34 -8.12 -23.16
CA THR A 60 -8.52 -8.39 -22.34
C THR A 60 -8.14 -9.40 -21.28
N ILE A 61 -7.97 -8.94 -20.05
CA ILE A 61 -7.83 -9.80 -18.88
C ILE A 61 -9.25 -10.11 -18.40
N CYS A 62 -9.63 -11.38 -18.44
CA CYS A 62 -10.94 -11.80 -17.96
C CYS A 62 -10.99 -11.85 -16.42
N GLU A 63 -9.91 -12.32 -15.81
CA GLU A 63 -9.80 -12.53 -14.36
C GLU A 63 -8.37 -12.22 -13.90
N PHE A 64 -8.24 -11.51 -12.78
CA PHE A 64 -6.97 -11.23 -12.12
C PHE A 64 -7.09 -11.64 -10.66
N ILE A 65 -6.44 -12.74 -10.28
CA ILE A 65 -6.51 -13.31 -8.93
C ILE A 65 -5.21 -12.98 -8.21
N VAL A 66 -5.33 -12.35 -7.04
CA VAL A 66 -4.21 -12.07 -6.13
C VAL A 66 -4.42 -12.90 -4.87
N ILE A 67 -3.45 -13.75 -4.55
CA ILE A 67 -3.45 -14.56 -3.33
C ILE A 67 -2.31 -14.06 -2.44
N GLY A 68 -2.66 -13.36 -1.37
CA GLY A 68 -1.72 -12.95 -0.33
C GLY A 68 -1.59 -14.01 0.77
N HIS A 69 -0.45 -14.02 1.46
CA HIS A 69 -0.28 -14.78 2.69
C HIS A 69 -0.57 -13.88 3.91
N PRO A 70 -1.21 -14.40 4.97
CA PRO A 70 -1.42 -13.65 6.19
C PRO A 70 -0.08 -13.27 6.81
N LEU A 71 0.02 -12.03 7.28
CA LEU A 71 1.16 -11.59 8.06
C LEU A 71 0.98 -12.10 9.48
N THR A 72 2.06 -12.65 10.04
CA THR A 72 2.02 -13.29 11.36
C THR A 72 2.24 -12.29 12.49
N THR A 73 2.66 -11.06 12.19
CA THR A 73 2.90 -10.01 13.20
C THR A 73 2.44 -8.63 12.75
N GLU A 74 1.93 -7.83 13.69
CA GLU A 74 1.50 -6.43 13.46
C GLU A 74 2.65 -5.51 13.02
N ALA A 75 3.89 -5.86 13.34
CA ALA A 75 5.09 -5.13 12.94
C ALA A 75 5.40 -5.27 11.44
N ASP A 76 4.75 -6.20 10.73
CA ASP A 76 4.89 -6.35 9.29
C ASP A 76 4.00 -5.37 8.50
N CYS A 77 3.09 -4.66 9.16
CA CYS A 77 2.19 -3.71 8.51
C CYS A 77 2.87 -2.37 8.21
N PRO A 78 2.52 -1.71 7.08
CA PRO A 78 2.89 -0.31 6.89
C PRO A 78 2.26 0.55 8.00
N ALA A 79 2.88 1.70 8.27
CA ALA A 79 2.35 2.64 9.25
C ALA A 79 0.89 3.03 8.93
N GLY A 80 0.08 3.23 9.97
CA GLY A 80 -1.34 3.54 9.81
C GLY A 80 -2.26 2.33 9.59
N ARG A 81 -1.70 1.11 9.60
CA ARG A 81 -2.44 -0.14 9.37
C ARG A 81 -2.16 -1.20 10.42
N THR A 82 -3.13 -2.08 10.61
CA THR A 82 -3.12 -3.19 11.58
C THR A 82 -3.92 -4.38 11.06
N GLY A 83 -3.86 -5.51 11.78
CA GLY A 83 -4.59 -6.74 11.52
C GLY A 83 -3.81 -7.72 10.64
N THR A 84 -4.33 -8.94 10.54
CA THR A 84 -3.66 -10.09 9.89
C THR A 84 -3.23 -9.84 8.44
N PHE A 85 -3.90 -8.92 7.75
CA PHE A 85 -3.61 -8.57 6.36
C PHE A 85 -3.31 -7.07 6.17
N CYS A 86 -3.12 -6.32 7.25
CA CYS A 86 -2.89 -4.86 7.21
C CYS A 86 -3.98 -4.08 6.46
N LEU A 87 -5.21 -4.61 6.46
CA LEU A 87 -6.34 -3.98 5.78
C LEU A 87 -7.05 -2.99 6.70
N ASP A 88 -6.96 -3.20 8.01
CA ASP A 88 -7.59 -2.36 9.00
C ASP A 88 -6.76 -1.10 9.21
N ALA A 89 -7.43 0.05 9.30
CA ALA A 89 -6.79 1.30 9.67
C ALA A 89 -6.53 1.33 11.18
N CYS A 90 -5.54 2.11 11.62
CA CYS A 90 -5.37 2.38 13.04
C CYS A 90 -6.63 2.99 13.65
N GLU A 91 -6.88 2.65 14.91
CA GLU A 91 -7.92 3.31 15.69
C GLU A 91 -7.61 4.81 15.80
N ALA A 92 -8.65 5.63 15.81
CA ALA A 92 -8.51 7.06 16.02
C ALA A 92 -7.72 7.33 17.32
N GLY A 93 -6.73 8.22 17.25
CA GLY A 93 -5.82 8.47 18.37
C GLY A 93 -4.58 7.58 18.39
N SER A 94 -4.39 6.69 17.40
CA SER A 94 -3.17 5.89 17.23
C SER A 94 -2.58 6.00 15.83
N PHE A 95 -1.26 5.88 15.73
CA PHE A 95 -0.51 5.99 14.49
C PHE A 95 0.74 5.11 14.47
N GLY A 96 1.44 5.10 13.34
CA GLY A 96 2.72 4.41 13.19
C GLY A 96 2.58 2.93 12.85
N VAL A 97 3.70 2.21 12.86
CA VAL A 97 3.75 0.77 12.54
C VAL A 97 3.04 -0.04 13.62
N GLY A 98 2.07 -0.86 13.21
CA GLY A 98 1.23 -1.66 14.11
C GLY A 98 0.39 -0.81 15.06
N CYS A 99 0.14 0.47 14.73
CA CYS A 99 -0.65 1.40 15.55
C CYS A 99 -0.16 1.50 17.00
N SER A 100 1.16 1.36 17.19
CA SER A 100 1.80 1.29 18.50
C SER A 100 2.03 2.66 19.13
N GLU A 101 1.97 3.73 18.34
CA GLU A 101 2.12 5.11 18.81
C GLU A 101 0.75 5.75 19.04
N LYS A 102 0.68 6.68 19.98
CA LYS A 102 -0.54 7.45 20.32
C LYS A 102 -0.38 8.88 19.87
N CYS A 103 -1.45 9.45 19.31
CA CYS A 103 -1.51 10.87 18.98
C CYS A 103 -1.19 11.71 20.22
N ASP A 104 -0.60 12.88 20.00
CA ASP A 104 -0.33 13.83 21.08
C ASP A 104 -1.67 14.35 21.65
N GLU A 105 -1.74 14.53 22.96
CA GLU A 105 -2.92 15.06 23.65
C GLU A 105 -3.19 16.54 23.31
N ASN A 106 -2.18 17.21 22.75
CA ASN A 106 -2.31 18.58 22.28
C ASN A 106 -2.79 18.66 20.82
N CYS A 107 -3.00 17.52 20.14
CA CYS A 107 -3.76 17.49 18.90
C CYS A 107 -5.23 17.80 19.20
N LYS A 108 -5.86 18.61 18.34
CA LYS A 108 -7.28 18.91 18.49
C LYS A 108 -8.14 17.63 18.39
N ASN A 109 -8.97 17.39 19.40
CA ASN A 109 -9.76 16.15 19.59
C ASN A 109 -8.93 14.86 19.73
N ASP A 110 -7.64 14.94 20.09
CA ASP A 110 -6.72 13.79 20.14
C ASP A 110 -6.60 13.04 18.80
N LEU A 111 -6.87 13.74 17.69
CA LEU A 111 -6.86 13.16 16.35
C LEU A 111 -5.59 13.52 15.59
N CYS A 112 -4.94 12.49 15.04
CA CYS A 112 -3.81 12.64 14.17
C CYS A 112 -3.86 11.65 13.00
N SER A 113 -3.06 11.93 11.97
CA SER A 113 -2.84 11.04 10.83
C SER A 113 -2.29 9.70 11.31
N ALA A 114 -2.95 8.61 10.90
CA ALA A 114 -2.56 7.26 11.28
C ALA A 114 -1.16 6.88 10.74
N ASP A 115 -0.71 7.51 9.66
CA ASP A 115 0.53 7.15 8.98
C ASP A 115 1.77 7.74 9.69
N ASP A 116 1.71 9.03 10.05
CA ASP A 116 2.87 9.80 10.52
C ASP A 116 2.65 10.52 11.86
N GLY A 117 1.43 10.51 12.39
CA GLY A 117 1.07 11.13 13.66
C GLY A 117 0.86 12.65 13.60
N ARG A 118 0.75 13.24 12.40
CA ARG A 118 0.53 14.68 12.24
C ARG A 118 -0.89 15.06 12.64
N CYS A 119 -1.07 16.10 13.46
CA CYS A 119 -2.41 16.55 13.87
C CYS A 119 -3.14 17.18 12.67
N SER A 120 -4.20 16.52 12.18
CA SER A 120 -4.90 16.92 10.95
C SER A 120 -5.76 18.17 11.14
N GLU A 121 -6.29 18.36 12.35
CA GLU A 121 -7.21 19.45 12.72
C GLU A 121 -6.49 20.64 13.41
N GLY A 122 -5.16 20.59 13.47
CA GLY A 122 -4.32 21.56 14.16
C GLY A 122 -4.13 21.26 15.66
N CYS A 123 -3.51 22.21 16.35
CA CYS A 123 -3.13 22.10 17.76
C CYS A 123 -4.14 22.77 18.70
N GLU A 124 -4.17 22.31 19.94
CA GLU A 124 -4.74 23.04 21.06
C GLU A 124 -4.03 24.37 21.29
N LEU A 125 -4.70 25.27 22.02
CA LEU A 125 -4.15 26.60 22.30
C LEU A 125 -2.78 26.50 22.99
N TRP A 126 -1.84 27.35 22.56
CA TRP A 126 -0.46 27.44 23.05
C TRP A 126 0.49 26.33 22.59
N PHE A 127 0.05 25.45 21.70
CA PHE A 127 0.91 24.45 21.07
C PHE A 127 1.08 24.71 19.57
N VAL A 128 2.25 24.34 19.05
CA VAL A 128 2.63 24.50 17.65
C VAL A 128 3.46 23.30 17.17
N GLY A 129 3.68 23.24 15.85
CA GLY A 129 4.38 22.15 15.17
C GLY A 129 3.43 21.12 14.57
N ASP A 130 3.99 20.19 13.81
CA ASP A 130 3.21 19.20 13.04
C ASP A 130 2.53 18.16 13.95
N LYS A 131 3.10 17.92 15.14
CA LYS A 131 2.59 17.02 16.17
C LYS A 131 2.14 17.74 17.46
N CYS A 132 2.11 19.08 17.45
CA CYS A 132 1.71 19.90 18.60
C CYS A 132 2.51 19.67 19.88
N GLN A 133 3.81 19.37 19.75
CA GLN A 133 4.71 19.07 20.87
C GLN A 133 5.47 20.29 21.39
N ASP A 134 5.46 21.39 20.63
CA ASP A 134 6.18 22.61 20.98
C ASP A 134 5.22 23.62 21.60
N GLU A 135 5.57 24.15 22.77
CA GLU A 135 4.86 25.26 23.40
C GLU A 135 5.25 26.61 22.77
N LEU A 136 4.29 27.53 22.69
CA LEU A 136 4.42 28.89 22.13
C LEU A 136 5.10 29.90 23.07
#